data_AF-A0A6N6VZD8-F1
#
_entry.id   AF-A0A6N6VZD8-F1
#
_cell.length_a   1.000
_cell.length_b   1.000
_cell.length_c   1.000
_cell.angle_alpha   90.00
_cell.angle_beta   90.00
_cell.angle_gamma   90.00
#
_symmetry.space_group_name_H-M   'P 1'
#
loop_
_entity.id
_entity.type
_entity.pdbx_description
1 polymer ?
#
loop_
_entity_poly.entity_id
_entity_poly.type
_entity_poly.pdbx_seq_one_letter_code
_entity_poly.pdbx_strand_id
1 'polypeptide(L)'
;MSDLQPPSVTGRDHALKIASEGEFMDGVFRVERYNHSLVDTPLGSSSSSGAIIVSEIYPNQTLQQIDEAIARVSRLNQDARAYVSAALDKRPDCETLERKLLDDNPGFCEVTYNLAINDAFAAQSAQLAQR
;
A
#
# COMPACT_ATOMS: atom_id res chain seq x y z
N MET A 1 -30.22 -18.69 11.21
CA MET A 1 -28.78 -18.82 11.49
C MET A 1 -28.08 -18.40 10.20
N SER A 2 -27.58 -17.17 10.15
CA SER A 2 -26.81 -16.71 8.99
C SER A 2 -25.36 -16.81 9.39
N ASP A 3 -24.70 -17.88 8.96
CA ASP A 3 -23.26 -17.99 9.00
C ASP A 3 -22.68 -16.89 8.10
N LEU A 4 -22.29 -15.80 8.74
CA LEU A 4 -21.52 -14.71 8.15
C LEU A 4 -20.16 -15.28 7.74
N GLN A 5 -20.06 -15.55 6.45
CA GLN A 5 -18.82 -15.93 5.77
C GLN A 5 -17.71 -14.91 6.08
N PRO A 6 -16.48 -15.35 6.46
CA PRO A 6 -15.48 -14.44 7.01
C PRO A 6 -14.85 -13.55 5.92
N PRO A 7 -14.54 -12.27 6.21
CA PRO A 7 -14.02 -11.31 5.23
C PRO A 7 -12.51 -11.43 4.92
N SER A 8 -11.85 -12.58 5.13
CA SER A 8 -10.37 -12.68 5.06
C SER A 8 -9.81 -13.16 3.71
N VAL A 9 -10.62 -13.78 2.85
CA VAL A 9 -10.17 -14.33 1.56
C VAL A 9 -10.12 -13.27 0.44
N THR A 10 -10.96 -12.23 0.52
CA THR A 10 -11.10 -11.22 -0.54
C THR A 10 -9.88 -10.31 -0.68
N GLY A 11 -9.20 -9.95 0.42
CA GLY A 11 -8.03 -9.06 0.38
C GLY A 11 -6.81 -9.69 -0.28
N ARG A 12 -6.48 -10.94 0.11
CA ARG A 12 -5.35 -11.70 -0.43
C ARG A 12 -5.53 -12.01 -1.92
N ASP A 13 -6.69 -12.56 -2.29
CA ASP A 13 -6.98 -12.93 -3.67
C ASP A 13 -7.01 -11.72 -4.60
N HIS A 14 -7.53 -10.58 -4.11
CA HIS A 14 -7.52 -9.34 -4.87
C HIS A 14 -6.10 -8.79 -5.08
N ALA A 15 -5.25 -8.84 -4.05
CA ALA A 15 -3.84 -8.46 -4.18
C ALA A 15 -3.09 -9.36 -5.17
N LEU A 16 -3.29 -10.68 -5.09
CA LEU A 16 -2.71 -11.66 -6.01
C LEU A 16 -3.19 -11.45 -7.45
N LYS A 17 -4.49 -11.22 -7.65
CA LYS A 17 -5.06 -10.97 -8.97
C LYS A 17 -4.41 -9.77 -9.65
N ILE A 18 -4.32 -8.64 -8.94
CA ILE A 18 -3.67 -7.44 -9.49
C ILE A 18 -2.17 -7.70 -9.71
N ALA A 19 -1.50 -8.40 -8.80
CA ALA A 19 -0.09 -8.72 -8.98
C ALA A 19 0.17 -9.62 -10.21
N SER A 20 -0.76 -10.52 -10.54
CA SER A 20 -0.67 -11.39 -11.72
C SER A 20 -1.11 -10.76 -13.03
N GLU A 21 -2.04 -9.81 -13.00
CA GLU A 21 -2.66 -9.22 -14.21
C GLU A 21 -2.14 -7.81 -14.52
N GLY A 22 -1.59 -7.12 -13.53
CA GLY A 22 -1.16 -5.73 -13.61
C GLY A 22 0.34 -5.55 -13.87
N GLU A 23 0.73 -4.28 -13.97
CA GLU A 23 2.13 -3.87 -14.09
C GLU A 23 2.91 -4.21 -12.81
N PHE A 24 4.18 -4.56 -12.98
CA PHE A 24 5.05 -5.06 -11.91
C PHE A 24 5.04 -4.15 -10.66
N MET A 25 5.26 -2.85 -10.84
CA MET A 25 5.31 -1.89 -9.72
C MET A 25 3.98 -1.78 -8.97
N ASP A 26 2.86 -1.77 -9.70
CA ASP A 26 1.52 -1.70 -9.12
C ASP A 26 1.17 -3.00 -8.38
N GLY A 27 1.58 -4.14 -8.93
CA GLY A 27 1.41 -5.44 -8.30
C GLY A 27 2.22 -5.57 -7.00
N VAL A 28 3.49 -5.16 -6.98
CA VAL A 28 4.31 -5.09 -5.76
C VAL A 28 3.66 -4.18 -4.73
N PHE A 29 3.15 -3.00 -5.14
CA PHE A 29 2.41 -2.11 -4.23
C PHE A 29 1.21 -2.79 -3.56
N ARG A 30 0.40 -3.54 -4.32
CA ARG A 30 -0.78 -4.22 -3.78
C ARG A 30 -0.42 -5.31 -2.78
N VAL A 31 0.65 -6.06 -3.08
CA VAL A 31 1.16 -7.11 -2.18
C VAL A 31 1.68 -6.50 -0.89
N GLU A 32 2.50 -5.46 -0.97
CA GLU A 32 3.05 -4.78 0.20
C GLU A 32 1.94 -4.15 1.06
N ARG A 33 0.95 -3.53 0.42
CA ARG A 33 -0.23 -2.99 1.11
C ARG A 33 -1.00 -4.08 1.87
N TYR A 34 -1.21 -5.24 1.26
CA TYR A 34 -1.85 -6.38 1.93
C TYR A 34 -0.99 -6.89 3.09
N ASN A 35 0.30 -7.10 2.88
CA ASN A 35 1.22 -7.60 3.90
C ASN A 35 1.29 -6.66 5.11
N HIS A 36 1.31 -5.34 4.89
CA HIS A 36 1.28 -4.35 5.97
C HIS A 36 -0.02 -4.44 6.79
N SER A 37 -1.17 -4.66 6.14
CA SER A 37 -2.46 -4.78 6.85
C SER A 37 -2.53 -5.97 7.81
N LEU A 38 -1.73 -7.02 7.57
CA LEU A 38 -1.63 -8.17 8.47
C LEU A 38 -0.92 -7.81 9.78
N VAL A 39 0.05 -6.90 9.74
CA VAL A 39 0.81 -6.46 10.92
C VAL A 39 -0.06 -5.62 11.86
N ASP A 40 -1.00 -4.85 11.29
CA ASP A 40 -1.94 -4.00 12.04
C ASP A 40 -3.12 -4.79 12.66
N THR A 41 -3.22 -6.11 12.40
CA THR A 41 -4.29 -6.95 12.93
C THR A 41 -3.90 -7.49 14.33
N PRO A 42 -4.72 -7.29 15.39
CA PRO A 42 -4.38 -7.75 16.75
C PRO A 42 -4.13 -9.26 16.82
N LEU A 43 -3.14 -9.68 17.63
CA LEU A 43 -2.90 -11.06 18.06
C LEU A 43 -4.18 -11.64 18.67
N GLY A 44 -5.01 -12.28 17.87
CA GLY A 44 -6.33 -12.77 18.29
C GLY A 44 -7.26 -13.06 17.12
N SER A 45 -7.04 -12.45 15.97
CA SER A 45 -7.72 -12.84 14.73
C SER A 45 -6.94 -13.95 14.04
N SER A 46 -7.48 -15.16 14.09
CA SER A 46 -7.04 -16.31 13.30
C SER A 46 -7.35 -16.09 11.80
N SER A 47 -6.68 -15.15 11.15
CA SER A 47 -6.66 -15.06 9.70
C SER A 47 -5.65 -16.09 9.19
N SER A 48 -6.15 -17.18 8.62
CA SER A 48 -5.36 -18.25 7.97
C SER A 48 -4.60 -17.80 6.72
N SER A 49 -4.65 -16.51 6.37
CA SER A 49 -3.93 -15.95 5.21
C SER A 49 -2.65 -15.28 5.69
N GLY A 50 -1.53 -15.99 5.53
CA GLY A 50 -0.20 -15.45 5.81
C GLY A 50 0.20 -14.33 4.83
N ALA A 51 1.36 -13.73 5.07
CA ALA A 51 1.97 -12.80 4.13
C ALA A 51 2.14 -13.43 2.74
N ILE A 52 2.09 -12.62 1.70
CA ILE A 52 2.42 -13.00 0.33
C ILE A 52 3.90 -12.71 0.10
N ILE A 53 4.64 -13.69 -0.43
CA ILE A 53 6.06 -13.53 -0.76
C ILE A 53 6.17 -13.02 -2.21
N VAL A 54 6.66 -11.79 -2.38
CA VAL A 54 6.72 -11.12 -3.71
C VAL A 54 7.54 -11.92 -4.73
N SER A 55 8.63 -12.57 -4.31
CA SER A 55 9.46 -13.40 -5.20
C SER A 55 8.77 -14.67 -5.71
N GLU A 56 7.72 -15.14 -5.05
CA GLU A 56 6.93 -16.27 -5.52
C GLU A 56 5.96 -15.86 -6.65
N ILE A 57 5.57 -14.59 -6.70
CA ILE A 57 4.67 -14.05 -7.74
C ILE A 57 5.43 -13.68 -9.00
N TYR A 58 6.66 -13.17 -8.85
CA TYR A 58 7.49 -12.67 -9.95
C TYR A 58 8.76 -13.52 -10.12
N PRO A 59 8.65 -14.80 -10.52
CA PRO A 59 9.81 -15.70 -10.62
C PRO A 59 10.81 -15.29 -11.70
N ASN A 60 10.40 -14.42 -12.63
CA ASN A 60 11.24 -13.89 -13.71
C ASN A 60 12.01 -12.62 -13.31
N GLN A 61 11.73 -12.05 -12.14
CA GLN A 61 12.47 -10.89 -11.61
C GLN A 61 13.59 -11.38 -10.71
N THR A 62 14.74 -10.71 -10.79
CA THR A 62 15.84 -10.96 -9.85
C THR A 62 15.47 -10.45 -8.45
N LEU A 63 16.09 -11.03 -7.41
CA LEU A 63 15.92 -10.55 -6.03
C LEU A 63 16.25 -9.06 -5.91
N GLN A 64 17.28 -8.58 -6.60
CA GLN A 64 17.63 -7.16 -6.63
C GLN A 64 16.49 -6.29 -7.18
N GLN A 65 15.86 -6.69 -8.30
CA GLN A 65 14.75 -5.94 -8.89
C GLN A 65 13.52 -5.91 -7.96
N ILE A 66 13.29 -7.00 -7.22
CA ILE A 66 12.22 -7.09 -6.23
C ILE A 66 12.51 -6.16 -5.05
N ASP A 67 13.73 -6.19 -4.50
CA ASP A 67 14.15 -5.32 -3.40
C ASP A 67 14.06 -3.84 -3.80
N GLU A 68 14.49 -3.49 -5.01
CA GLU A 68 14.34 -2.13 -5.57
C GLU A 68 12.87 -1.71 -5.71
N ALA A 69 11.99 -2.61 -6.16
CA ALA A 69 10.57 -2.33 -6.27
C ALA A 69 9.91 -2.10 -4.90
N ILE A 70 10.25 -2.93 -3.90
CA ILE A 70 9.77 -2.77 -2.51
C ILE A 70 10.26 -1.44 -1.94
N ALA A 71 11.53 -1.09 -2.15
CA ALA A 71 12.08 0.19 -1.69
C ALA A 71 11.36 1.39 -2.33
N ARG A 72 11.00 1.29 -3.61
CA ARG A 72 10.21 2.32 -4.31
C ARG A 72 8.78 2.42 -3.79
N VAL A 73 8.11 1.30 -3.50
CA VAL A 73 6.79 1.30 -2.85
C VAL A 73 6.86 1.96 -1.47
N SER A 74 7.91 1.67 -0.70
CA SER A 74 8.13 2.30 0.61
C SER A 74 8.28 3.82 0.49
N ARG A 75 9.05 4.28 -0.51
CA ARG A 75 9.23 5.71 -0.80
C ARG A 75 7.92 6.39 -1.19
N LEU A 76 7.15 5.80 -2.11
CA LEU A 76 5.84 6.32 -2.51
C LEU A 76 4.93 6.52 -1.28
N ASN A 77 4.89 5.54 -0.39
CA ASN A 77 4.09 5.62 0.83
C ASN A 77 4.57 6.72 1.80
N GLN A 78 5.88 6.95 1.90
CA GLN A 78 6.45 8.02 2.71
C GLN A 78 6.12 9.41 2.15
N ASP A 79 6.30 9.59 0.84
CA ASP A 79 5.99 10.85 0.17
C ASP A 79 4.49 11.17 0.23
N ALA A 80 3.63 10.14 0.07
CA ALA A 80 2.18 10.31 0.21
C ALA A 80 1.78 10.75 1.63
N ARG A 81 2.43 10.21 2.67
CA ARG A 81 2.23 10.64 4.07
C ARG A 81 2.70 12.08 4.29
N ALA A 82 3.85 12.47 3.73
CA ALA A 82 4.34 13.84 3.83
C ALA A 82 3.38 14.85 3.18
N TYR A 83 2.90 14.54 1.97
CA TYR A 83 1.88 15.32 1.28
C TYR A 83 0.59 15.45 2.12
N VAL A 84 0.00 14.33 2.55
CA VAL A 84 -1.25 14.33 3.31
C VAL A 84 -1.12 15.08 4.64
N SER A 85 -0.01 14.92 5.36
CA SER A 85 0.23 15.66 6.59
C SER A 85 0.25 17.17 6.33
N ALA A 86 0.95 17.61 5.28
CA ALA A 86 1.00 19.03 4.93
C ALA A 86 -0.36 19.58 4.47
N ALA A 87 -1.13 18.79 3.72
CA ALA A 87 -2.47 19.14 3.26
C ALA A 87 -3.44 19.35 4.44
N LEU A 88 -3.46 18.42 5.40
CA LEU A 88 -4.32 18.49 6.57
C LEU A 88 -3.94 19.64 7.51
N ASP A 89 -2.64 19.90 7.67
CA ASP A 89 -2.12 21.02 8.47
C ASP A 89 -2.22 22.38 7.74
N LYS A 90 -2.79 22.42 6.52
CA LYS A 90 -2.93 23.62 5.67
C LYS A 90 -1.60 24.34 5.47
N ARG A 91 -0.52 23.58 5.33
CA ARG A 91 0.82 24.15 5.11
C ARG A 91 0.96 24.69 3.69
N PRO A 92 1.70 25.80 3.49
CA PRO A 92 1.86 26.42 2.17
C PRO A 92 2.66 25.58 1.17
N ASP A 93 3.36 24.53 1.61
CA ASP A 93 4.17 23.64 0.78
C ASP A 93 3.39 22.44 0.21
N CYS A 94 2.09 22.31 0.50
CA CYS A 94 1.25 21.18 0.09
C CYS A 94 1.30 20.89 -1.43
N GLU A 95 1.06 21.90 -2.28
CA GLU A 95 1.09 21.73 -3.74
C GLU A 95 2.48 21.35 -4.27
N THR A 96 3.54 21.79 -3.60
CA THR A 96 4.91 21.42 -3.96
C THR A 96 5.19 19.95 -3.63
N LEU A 97 4.68 19.47 -2.48
CA LEU A 97 4.80 18.07 -2.07
C LEU A 97 3.97 17.14 -2.95
N GLU A 98 2.79 17.56 -3.40
CA GLU A 98 1.98 16.80 -4.36
C GLU A 98 2.72 16.61 -5.68
N ARG A 99 3.32 17.68 -6.23
CA ARG A 99 4.12 17.58 -7.45
C ARG A 99 5.32 16.65 -7.25
N LYS A 100 6.03 16.82 -6.13
CA LYS A 100 7.19 15.99 -5.78
C LYS A 100 6.84 14.51 -5.63
N LEU A 101 5.69 14.18 -5.04
CA LEU A 101 5.20 12.81 -4.92
C LEU A 101 5.13 12.11 -6.28
N LEU A 102 4.61 12.81 -7.30
CA LEU A 102 4.47 12.28 -8.66
C LEU A 102 5.82 12.22 -9.40
N ASP A 103 6.65 13.26 -9.25
CA ASP A 103 7.95 13.37 -9.94
C ASP A 103 8.99 12.38 -9.40
N ASP A 104 9.04 12.17 -8.08
CA ASP A 104 10.03 11.33 -7.42
C ASP A 104 9.67 9.83 -7.46
N ASN A 105 8.43 9.47 -7.79
CA ASN A 105 7.94 8.09 -7.79
C ASN A 105 7.41 7.63 -9.17
N PRO A 106 8.15 7.81 -10.27
CA PRO A 106 7.65 7.44 -11.59
C PRO A 106 7.32 5.95 -11.68
N GLY A 107 6.45 5.55 -12.61
CA GLY A 107 6.19 4.14 -12.93
C GLY A 107 5.08 3.45 -12.14
N PHE A 108 4.32 4.19 -11.33
CA PHE A 108 3.03 3.72 -10.79
C PHE A 108 1.87 4.28 -11.62
N CYS A 109 0.77 3.56 -11.69
CA CYS A 109 -0.45 4.08 -12.30
C CYS A 109 -1.19 5.05 -11.36
N GLU A 110 -2.08 5.87 -11.93
CA GLU A 110 -2.91 6.83 -11.19
C GLU A 110 -3.71 6.17 -10.05
N VAL A 111 -4.21 4.94 -10.26
CA VAL A 111 -4.97 4.20 -9.25
C VAL A 111 -4.10 3.90 -8.03
N THR A 112 -2.83 3.54 -8.23
CA THR A 112 -1.88 3.26 -7.15
C THR A 112 -1.55 4.52 -6.36
N TYR A 113 -1.32 5.65 -7.04
CA TYR A 113 -1.13 6.95 -6.36
C TYR A 113 -2.32 7.32 -5.49
N ASN A 114 -3.54 7.25 -6.04
CA ASN A 114 -4.76 7.56 -5.32
C ASN A 114 -4.93 6.69 -4.07
N LEU A 115 -4.54 5.41 -4.15
CA LEU A 115 -4.58 4.52 -3.00
C LEU A 115 -3.53 4.83 -1.95
N ALA A 116 -2.29 5.13 -2.34
CA ALA A 116 -1.25 5.54 -1.40
C ALA A 116 -1.65 6.80 -0.61
N ILE A 117 -2.24 7.78 -1.30
CA ILE A 117 -2.77 9.01 -0.68
C ILE A 117 -3.93 8.69 0.27
N ASN A 118 -4.88 7.85 -0.15
CA ASN A 118 -6.02 7.47 0.70
C ASN A 118 -5.58 6.70 1.95
N ASP A 119 -4.62 5.80 1.84
CA ASP A 119 -4.06 5.06 2.98
C ASP A 119 -3.35 6.00 3.96
N ALA A 120 -2.58 6.96 3.44
CA ALA A 120 -1.94 8.00 4.24
C ALA A 120 -2.98 8.88 4.96
N PHE A 121 -4.07 9.24 4.29
CA PHE A 121 -5.16 10.01 4.87
C PHE A 121 -5.88 9.26 5.99
N ALA A 122 -6.18 7.97 5.79
CA ALA A 122 -6.80 7.13 6.80
C ALA A 122 -5.90 6.99 8.06
N ALA A 123 -4.60 6.76 7.86
CA ALA A 123 -3.63 6.66 8.95
C ALA A 123 -3.52 7.96 9.76
N GLN A 124 -3.43 9.11 9.08
CA GLN A 124 -3.33 10.42 9.74
C GLN A 124 -4.63 10.75 10.50
N SER A 125 -5.79 10.45 9.92
CA SER A 125 -7.09 10.68 10.55
C SER A 125 -7.27 9.84 11.82
N ALA A 126 -6.84 8.57 11.79
CA ALA A 126 -6.87 7.70 12.96
C ALA A 126 -5.98 8.22 14.10
N GLN A 127 -4.80 8.76 13.79
CA GLN A 127 -3.90 9.37 14.77
C GLN A 127 -4.50 10.64 15.40
N LEU A 128 -5.18 11.48 14.61
CA LEU A 128 -5.83 12.69 15.13
C LEU A 128 -7.01 12.37 16.04
N ALA A 129 -7.79 11.32 15.73
CA ALA A 129 -8.92 10.89 16.56
C ALA A 129 -8.52 10.33 17.94
N GLN A 130 -7.25 10.01 18.15
CA GLN A 130 -6.71 9.49 19.41
C GLN A 130 -6.11 10.60 20.31
N ARG A 131 -6.11 11.85 19.88
CA ARG A 131 -5.59 13.01 20.63
C ARG A 131 -6.74 13.81 21.25
#